data_AF-A0A8H6L8Y3-F1
#
_entry.id   AF-A0A8H6L8Y3-F1
#
_cell.length_a   1.000
_cell.length_b   1.000
_cell.length_c   1.000
_cell.angle_alpha   90.00
_cell.angle_beta   90.00
_cell.angle_gamma   90.00
#
_symmetry.space_group_name_H-M   'P 1'
#
loop_
_entity.id
_entity.type
_entity.pdbx_description
1 polymer ?
#
loop_
_entity_poly.entity_id
_entity_poly.type
_entity_poly.pdbx_seq_one_letter_code
_entity_poly.pdbx_strand_id
1 'polypeptide(L)'
;MATPTTAPIQTLLNGPAGTPPAGVVPNFQDPPNLNAFLILTLTLVLTFGSLAVLMRMYTKLFIIRSVAYEDYAVMLGWLIQIAETVPSAITTKHGGGCHMWNIQLKTFFDMLYV
;
A
#
# COMPACT_ATOMS: atom_id res chain seq x y z
N MET A 1 -28.26 -23.01 24.14
CA MET A 1 -27.22 -21.99 23.88
C MET A 1 -27.53 -21.36 22.54
N ALA A 2 -28.15 -20.17 22.52
CA ALA A 2 -28.46 -19.47 21.28
C ALA A 2 -27.15 -18.93 20.67
N THR A 3 -26.82 -19.37 19.46
CA THR A 3 -25.74 -18.79 18.66
C THR A 3 -26.03 -17.29 18.48
N PRO A 4 -25.10 -16.40 18.87
CA PRO A 4 -25.33 -14.97 18.72
C PRO A 4 -25.51 -14.63 17.23
N THR A 5 -26.54 -13.85 16.96
CA THR A 5 -27.06 -13.48 15.64
C THR A 5 -25.95 -12.92 14.74
N THR A 6 -25.44 -13.72 13.80
CA THR A 6 -24.39 -13.32 12.84
C THR A 6 -24.92 -12.42 11.72
N ALA A 7 -26.23 -12.38 11.50
CA ALA A 7 -26.87 -11.58 10.46
C ALA A 7 -26.49 -10.07 10.49
N PRO A 8 -26.57 -9.34 11.61
CA PRO A 8 -26.21 -7.92 11.66
C PRO A 8 -24.74 -7.64 11.33
N ILE A 9 -23.82 -8.48 11.81
CA ILE A 9 -22.38 -8.32 11.52
C ILE A 9 -22.12 -8.53 10.03
N GLN A 10 -22.75 -9.54 9.43
CA GLN A 10 -22.61 -9.80 7.99
C GLN A 10 -23.17 -8.64 7.14
N THR A 11 -24.27 -8.02 7.55
CA THR A 11 -24.79 -6.82 6.86
C THR A 11 -23.79 -5.66 6.91
N LEU A 12 -23.16 -5.43 8.06
CA LEU A 12 -22.14 -4.38 8.21
C LEU A 12 -20.89 -4.68 7.38
N LEU A 13 -20.40 -5.92 7.39
CA LEU A 13 -19.20 -6.34 6.66
C LEU A 13 -19.35 -6.21 5.14
N ASN A 14 -20.56 -6.45 4.62
CA ASN A 14 -20.87 -6.30 3.20
C ASN A 14 -21.25 -4.85 2.82
N GLY A 15 -21.45 -3.97 3.80
CA GLY A 15 -21.71 -2.56 3.60
C GLY A 15 -20.44 -1.75 3.28
N PRO A 16 -20.59 -0.46 2.94
CA PRO A 16 -19.45 0.41 2.65
C PRO A 16 -18.57 0.63 3.88
N ALA A 17 -17.25 0.68 3.70
CA ALA A 17 -16.30 0.91 4.78
C ALA A 17 -16.33 2.35 5.31
N GLY A 18 -16.84 3.30 4.51
CA GLY A 18 -17.02 4.70 4.90
C GLY A 18 -18.40 5.23 4.50
N THR A 19 -18.82 6.34 5.13
CA THR A 19 -20.07 7.01 4.78
C THR A 19 -19.92 7.72 3.43
N PRO A 20 -20.81 7.46 2.45
CA PRO A 20 -20.77 8.17 1.17
C PRO A 20 -21.23 9.62 1.36
N PRO A 21 -20.72 10.56 0.54
CA PRO A 21 -21.28 11.91 0.44
C PRO A 21 -22.76 11.91 0.01
N ALA A 22 -23.46 13.02 0.27
CA ALA A 22 -24.86 13.16 -0.12
C ALA A 22 -25.05 12.97 -1.64
N GLY A 23 -25.97 12.07 -2.02
CA GLY A 23 -26.26 11.75 -3.42
C GLY A 23 -25.29 10.77 -4.09
N VAL A 24 -24.27 10.27 -3.39
CA VAL A 24 -23.33 9.28 -3.92
C VAL A 24 -23.77 7.87 -3.53
N VAL A 25 -23.94 7.00 -4.52
CA VAL A 25 -24.21 5.57 -4.30
C VAL A 25 -22.90 4.79 -4.37
N PRO A 26 -22.53 4.03 -3.32
CA PRO A 26 -21.39 3.12 -3.34
C PRO A 26 -21.36 2.19 -4.55
N ASN A 27 -20.23 2.15 -5.25
CA ASN A 27 -19.98 1.18 -6.32
C ASN A 27 -18.91 0.19 -5.88
N PHE A 28 -19.32 -1.06 -5.61
CA PHE A 28 -18.42 -2.14 -5.20
C PHE A 28 -17.95 -3.05 -6.34
N GLN A 29 -18.50 -2.91 -7.55
CA GLN A 29 -18.20 -3.81 -8.68
C GLN A 29 -17.07 -3.26 -9.55
N ASP A 30 -17.15 -1.98 -9.91
CA ASP A 30 -16.13 -1.31 -10.73
C ASP A 30 -15.86 0.10 -10.18
N PRO A 31 -15.23 0.21 -9.00
CA PRO A 31 -14.99 1.50 -8.38
C PRO A 31 -13.95 2.29 -9.19
N PRO A 32 -14.17 3.60 -9.40
CA PRO A 32 -13.11 4.48 -9.89
C PRO A 32 -11.93 4.40 -8.91
N ASN A 33 -10.76 4.10 -9.45
CA ASN A 33 -9.56 3.79 -8.67
C ASN A 33 -8.33 4.51 -9.22
N LEU A 34 -7.32 4.63 -8.36
CA LEU A 34 -6.02 5.23 -8.66
C LEU A 34 -4.91 4.18 -8.76
N ASN A 35 -5.25 2.91 -9.01
CA ASN A 35 -4.30 1.79 -8.98
C ASN A 35 -3.15 1.98 -9.97
N ALA A 36 -3.45 2.50 -11.17
CA ALA A 36 -2.43 2.80 -12.17
C ALA A 36 -1.42 3.85 -11.68
N PHE A 37 -1.89 4.89 -10.98
CA PHE A 37 -1.02 5.91 -10.39
C PHE A 37 -0.18 5.33 -9.25
N LEU A 38 -0.77 4.49 -8.39
CA LEU A 38 -0.03 3.84 -7.32
C LEU A 38 1.11 2.97 -7.86
N ILE A 39 0.83 2.08 -8.81
CA ILE A 39 1.85 1.21 -9.43
C ILE A 39 2.94 2.04 -10.12
N LEU A 40 2.55 3.12 -10.82
CA LEU A 40 3.49 4.03 -11.45
C LEU A 40 4.42 4.66 -10.41
N THR A 41 3.88 5.21 -9.33
CA THR A 41 4.67 5.83 -8.26
C THR A 41 5.61 4.83 -7.61
N LEU A 42 5.15 3.62 -7.27
CA LEU A 42 5.99 2.55 -6.72
C LEU A 42 7.16 2.23 -7.67
N THR A 43 6.89 2.11 -8.97
CA THR A 43 7.91 1.79 -9.99
C THR A 43 8.95 2.89 -10.11
N LEU A 44 8.53 4.16 -10.09
CA LEU A 44 9.42 5.31 -10.17
C LEU A 44 10.31 5.42 -8.92
N VAL A 45 9.74 5.26 -7.73
CA VAL A 45 10.48 5.27 -6.47
C VAL A 45 11.52 4.15 -6.45
N LEU A 46 11.14 2.93 -6.86
CA LEU A 46 12.06 1.81 -6.96
C LEU A 46 13.21 2.07 -7.92
N THR A 47 12.91 2.65 -9.09
CA THR A 47 13.90 2.88 -10.14
C THR A 47 14.89 3.98 -9.74
N PHE A 48 14.38 5.16 -9.37
CA PHE A 48 15.25 6.29 -9.01
C PHE A 48 15.94 6.08 -7.67
N GLY A 49 15.26 5.45 -6.70
CA GLY A 49 15.85 5.11 -5.41
C GLY A 49 16.98 4.08 -5.55
N SER A 50 16.78 3.02 -6.35
CA SER A 50 17.85 2.05 -6.64
C SER A 50 19.05 2.73 -7.27
N LEU A 51 18.80 3.60 -8.27
CA LEU A 51 19.87 4.30 -8.96
C LEU A 51 20.66 5.21 -8.02
N ALA A 52 19.97 5.96 -7.15
CA ALA A 52 20.62 6.83 -6.17
C ALA A 52 21.46 6.04 -5.15
N VAL A 53 20.93 4.92 -4.63
CA VAL A 53 21.64 4.08 -3.67
C VAL A 53 22.85 3.40 -4.33
N LEU A 54 22.70 2.89 -5.55
CA LEU A 54 23.82 2.31 -6.31
C LEU A 54 24.91 3.33 -6.59
N MET A 55 24.56 4.55 -7.01
CA MET A 55 25.53 5.63 -7.21
C MET A 55 26.27 5.99 -5.93
N ARG A 56 25.56 6.05 -4.79
CA ARG A 56 26.16 6.31 -3.48
C ARG A 56 27.14 5.22 -3.09
N MET A 57 26.72 3.95 -3.20
CA MET A 57 27.58 2.80 -2.87
C MET A 57 28.80 2.73 -3.77
N TYR A 58 28.64 2.98 -5.08
CA TYR A 58 29.76 3.04 -6.01
C TYR A 58 30.79 4.10 -5.61
N THR A 59 30.31 5.31 -5.29
CA THR A 59 31.18 6.41 -4.86
C THR A 59 31.91 6.08 -3.57
N LYS A 60 31.22 5.53 -2.57
CA LYS A 60 31.82 5.20 -1.27
C LYS A 60 32.80 4.04 -1.33
N LEU A 61 32.51 3.01 -2.13
CA LEU A 61 33.33 1.80 -2.23
C LEU A 61 34.53 1.96 -3.16
N PHE A 62 34.35 2.59 -4.33
CA PHE A 62 35.38 2.62 -5.38
C PHE A 62 36.13 3.95 -5.48
N ILE A 63 35.42 5.08 -5.30
CA ILE A 63 36.01 6.42 -5.44
C ILE A 63 36.64 6.87 -4.11
N ILE A 64 35.83 6.99 -3.06
CA ILE A 64 36.27 7.45 -1.73
C ILE A 64 36.96 6.32 -0.97
N ARG A 65 36.56 5.06 -1.19
CA ARG A 65 37.05 3.85 -0.50
C ARG A 65 36.93 3.94 1.02
N SER A 66 35.88 4.62 1.50
CA SER A 66 35.57 4.77 2.91
C SER A 66 34.06 4.70 3.10
N VAL A 67 33.64 3.76 3.96
CA VAL A 67 32.24 3.53 4.32
C VAL A 67 32.03 4.02 5.75
N ALA A 68 31.05 4.89 5.95
CA ALA A 68 30.66 5.39 7.27
C ALA A 68 29.43 4.65 7.80
N TYR A 69 29.16 4.78 9.10
CA TYR A 69 27.94 4.21 9.72
C TYR A 69 26.65 4.67 9.04
N GLU A 70 26.63 5.91 8.54
CA GLU A 70 25.51 6.47 7.79
C GLU A 70 25.19 5.69 6.50
N ASP A 71 26.18 5.11 5.85
CA ASP A 71 25.99 4.37 4.60
C ASP A 71 25.25 3.04 4.83
N TYR A 72 25.43 2.42 6.00
CA TYR A 72 24.64 1.26 6.42
C TYR A 72 23.19 1.63 6.72
N ALA A 73 22.93 2.80 7.31
CA ALA A 73 21.58 3.27 7.54
C ALA A 73 20.83 3.52 6.21
N VAL A 74 21.52 4.07 5.20
CA VAL A 74 20.95 4.25 3.85
C VAL A 74 20.64 2.90 3.21
N MET A 75 21.55 1.93 3.28
CA MET A 75 21.33 0.58 2.75
C MET A 75 20.15 -0.12 3.44
N LEU A 76 20.07 -0.05 4.77
CA LEU A 76 18.98 -0.62 5.53
C LEU A 76 17.63 0.03 5.17
N GLY A 77 17.59 1.36 5.11
CA GLY A 77 16.41 2.10 4.69
C GLY A 77 15.96 1.71 3.28
N TRP A 78 16.90 1.50 2.36
CA TRP A 78 16.60 1.05 1.01
C TRP A 78 16.02 -0.38 0.96
N LEU A 79 16.57 -1.31 1.76
CA LEU A 79 16.03 -2.67 1.86
C LEU A 79 14.62 -2.68 2.44
N ILE A 80 14.36 -1.85 3.46
CA ILE A 80 13.01 -1.69 4.02
C ILE A 80 12.06 -1.14 2.96
N GLN A 81 12.49 -0.16 2.17
CA GLN A 81 11.67 0.40 1.08
C GLN A 81 11.34 -0.64 -0.01
N ILE A 82 12.29 -1.51 -0.35
CA ILE A 82 12.03 -2.62 -1.28
C ILE A 82 11.01 -3.59 -0.67
N ALA A 83 11.17 -3.94 0.61
CA ALA A 83 10.24 -4.84 1.31
C ALA A 83 8.83 -4.27 1.37
N GLU A 84 8.68 -2.96 1.62
CA GLU A 84 7.41 -2.25 1.67
C GLU A 84 6.67 -2.19 0.31
N THR A 85 7.39 -2.35 -0.80
CA THR A 85 6.75 -2.38 -2.14
C THR A 85 5.73 -3.52 -2.27
N VAL A 86 5.99 -4.68 -1.64
CA VAL A 86 5.11 -5.85 -1.72
C VAL A 86 3.73 -5.60 -1.10
N PRO A 87 3.60 -5.21 0.18
CA PRO A 87 2.30 -4.90 0.76
C PRO A 87 1.62 -3.74 0.03
N SER A 88 2.37 -2.71 -0.40
CA SER A 88 1.81 -1.62 -1.19
C SER A 88 1.26 -2.07 -2.55
N ALA A 89 1.85 -3.08 -3.19
CA ALA A 89 1.25 -3.69 -4.39
C ALA A 89 0.00 -4.52 -4.07
N ILE A 90 -0.02 -5.25 -2.94
CA ILE A 90 -1.17 -6.08 -2.54
C ILE A 90 -2.38 -5.21 -2.16
N THR A 91 -2.18 -4.05 -1.51
CA THR A 91 -3.28 -3.16 -1.13
C THR A 91 -4.06 -2.65 -2.35
N THR A 92 -3.41 -2.45 -3.51
CA THR A 92 -4.13 -2.06 -4.75
C THR A 92 -5.18 -3.09 -5.20
N LYS A 93 -5.00 -4.36 -4.85
CA LYS A 93 -5.98 -5.44 -5.14
C LYS A 93 -7.17 -5.43 -4.16
N HIS A 94 -7.00 -4.83 -2.99
CA HIS A 94 -8.01 -4.75 -1.93
C HIS A 94 -8.67 -3.36 -1.86
N GLY A 95 -8.60 -2.60 -2.95
CA GLY A 95 -9.23 -1.27 -3.03
C GLY A 95 -8.34 -0.11 -2.57
N GLY A 96 -7.04 -0.34 -2.34
CA GLY A 96 -6.07 0.73 -2.12
C GLY A 96 -5.98 1.62 -3.36
N GLY A 97 -6.59 2.81 -3.28
CA GLY A 97 -6.76 3.73 -4.41
C GLY A 97 -8.22 4.03 -4.75
N CYS A 98 -9.19 3.35 -4.12
CA CYS A 98 -10.61 3.66 -4.18
C CYS A 98 -11.03 4.53 -2.99
N HIS A 99 -12.14 5.26 -3.12
CA HIS A 99 -12.76 5.90 -1.95
C HIS A 99 -13.29 4.85 -0.97
N MET A 100 -13.22 5.13 0.34
CA MET A 100 -13.64 4.18 1.38
C MET A 100 -15.10 3.74 1.25
N TRP A 101 -15.99 4.60 0.77
CA TRP A 101 -17.39 4.24 0.53
C TRP A 101 -17.59 3.32 -0.69
N ASN A 102 -16.59 3.13 -1.53
CA ASN A 102 -16.60 2.19 -2.66
C ASN A 102 -15.92 0.85 -2.33
N ILE A 103 -15.50 0.65 -1.08
CA ILE A 103 -14.86 -0.59 -0.60
C ILE A 103 -15.79 -1.20 0.45
N GLN A 104 -15.95 -2.51 0.44
CA GLN A 104 -16.70 -3.19 1.48
C GLN A 104 -15.89 -3.25 2.79
N LEU A 105 -16.56 -3.15 3.93
CA LEU A 105 -15.89 -3.14 5.23
C LEU A 105 -15.01 -4.39 5.45
N LYS A 106 -15.43 -5.57 4.96
CA LYS A 106 -14.60 -6.78 4.99
C LYS A 106 -13.28 -6.64 4.20
N THR A 107 -13.37 -6.10 2.98
CA THR A 107 -12.21 -5.90 2.09
C THR A 107 -11.28 -4.83 2.64
N PHE A 108 -11.82 -3.84 3.34
CA PHE A 108 -11.03 -2.86 4.05
C PHE A 108 -10.22 -3.48 5.21
N PHE A 109 -10.82 -4.40 5.98
CA PHE A 109 -10.05 -5.17 6.97
C PHE A 109 -8.97 -6.04 6.31
N ASP A 110 -9.30 -6.71 5.21
CA ASP A 110 -8.31 -7.49 4.47
C ASP A 110 -7.11 -6.62 4.05
N MET A 111 -7.35 -5.39 3.58
CA MET A 111 -6.32 -4.42 3.23
C MET A 111 -5.45 -3.99 4.42
N LEU A 112 -6.04 -3.78 5.60
CA LEU A 112 -5.32 -3.31 6.81
C LEU A 112 -4.39 -4.37 7.41
N TYR A 113 -4.65 -5.64 7.16
CA TYR A 113 -3.89 -6.77 7.69
C TYR A 113 -3.01 -7.45 6.63
N VAL A 114 -2.78 -6.78 5.49
CA VAL A 114 -1.78 -7.16 4.48
C VAL A 114 -0.36 -7.04 5.02
#